data_AF-A0AA49EX83-F1
#
_entry.id   AF-A0AA49EX83-F1
#
_cell.length_a   1.000
_cell.length_b   1.000
_cell.length_c   1.000
_cell.angle_alpha   90.00
_cell.angle_beta   90.00
_cell.angle_gamma   90.00
#
_symmetry.space_group_name_H-M   'P 1'
#
loop_
_entity.id
_entity.type
_entity.pdbx_description
1 polymer ?
#
loop_
_entity_poly.entity_id
_entity_poly.type
_entity_poly.pdbx_seq_one_letter_code
_entity_poly.pdbx_strand_id
1 'polypeptide(L)'
;MNLGKYSVYYAQHLPHKAGTNPVMVAVFNNLDAIYIPNANYNVPFGGVRVKTSEGDIDYRFEGLKNNDISVFKKGELSFSLKPEAGGLDLIDFVTPYTYNFNSKGEFISVTYSEETTPKTIKPTLQYIIIVKEKLNEMYGFIVSHRQAPKINLQ
;
A
#
# COMPACT_ATOMS: atom_id res chain seq x y z
N MET A 1 -19.62 3.35 15.25
CA MET A 1 -18.15 3.43 15.17
C MET A 1 -17.74 3.22 13.72
N ASN A 2 -17.16 4.21 13.04
CA ASN A 2 -16.71 4.03 11.65
C ASN A 2 -15.29 3.44 11.65
N LEU A 3 -15.21 2.11 11.78
CA LEU A 3 -13.97 1.35 11.87
C LEU A 3 -13.09 1.54 10.62
N GLY A 4 -13.69 1.59 9.43
CA GLY A 4 -12.96 1.82 8.18
C GLY A 4 -12.34 3.21 8.11
N LYS A 5 -13.09 4.26 8.46
CA LYS A 5 -12.60 5.66 8.44
C LYS A 5 -11.36 5.90 9.30
N TYR A 6 -11.29 5.24 10.46
CA TYR A 6 -10.19 5.39 11.41
C TYR A 6 -9.26 4.16 11.45
N SER A 7 -9.38 3.24 10.50
CA SER A 7 -8.63 1.97 10.48
C SER A 7 -7.13 2.18 10.55
N VAL A 8 -6.61 3.13 9.76
CA VAL A 8 -5.19 3.48 9.71
C VAL A 8 -4.72 4.06 11.05
N TYR A 9 -5.53 4.90 11.70
CA TYR A 9 -5.19 5.43 13.03
C TYR A 9 -5.06 4.29 14.05
N TYR A 10 -6.03 3.37 14.09
CA TYR A 10 -5.94 2.21 14.97
C TYR A 10 -4.76 1.31 14.64
N ALA A 11 -4.45 1.12 13.36
CA ALA A 11 -3.28 0.36 12.93
C ALA A 11 -1.95 1.01 13.37
N GLN A 12 -1.87 2.32 13.51
CA GLN A 12 -0.67 3.01 14.02
C GLN A 12 -0.52 2.95 15.55
N HIS A 13 -1.63 2.87 16.30
CA HIS A 13 -1.62 3.09 17.75
C HIS A 13 -1.91 1.84 18.59
N LEU A 14 -2.30 0.74 17.97
CA LEU A 14 -2.52 -0.54 18.66
C LEU A 14 -1.26 -1.43 18.57
N PRO A 15 -0.99 -2.28 19.58
CA PRO A 15 0.06 -3.29 19.48
C PRO A 15 -0.27 -4.32 18.39
N HIS A 16 0.75 -4.73 17.63
CA HIS A 16 0.60 -5.74 16.57
C HIS A 16 1.67 -6.82 16.69
N LYS A 17 1.37 -7.98 16.10
CA LYS A 17 2.33 -9.09 16.00
C LYS A 17 3.56 -8.65 15.22
N ALA A 18 4.75 -8.98 15.72
CA ALA A 18 5.99 -8.70 15.00
C ALA A 18 5.98 -9.34 13.60
N GLY A 19 6.47 -8.62 12.60
CA GLY A 19 6.57 -9.08 11.21
C GLY A 19 5.32 -8.86 10.35
N THR A 20 4.23 -8.30 10.89
CA THR A 20 3.06 -7.87 10.10
C THR A 20 3.20 -6.41 9.68
N ASN A 21 2.48 -6.02 8.61
CA ASN A 21 2.28 -4.63 8.23
C ASN A 21 0.79 -4.25 8.29
N PRO A 22 0.26 -3.98 9.50
CA PRO A 22 -1.16 -3.69 9.71
C PRO A 22 -1.57 -2.33 9.13
N VAL A 23 -0.64 -1.38 9.04
CA VAL A 23 -0.88 -0.06 8.44
C VAL A 23 -1.10 -0.20 6.94
N MET A 24 -0.28 -0.99 6.24
CA MET A 24 -0.48 -1.31 4.83
C MET A 24 -1.85 -1.95 4.60
N VAL A 25 -2.20 -2.98 5.38
CA VAL A 25 -3.49 -3.66 5.28
C VAL A 25 -4.65 -2.69 5.54
N ALA A 26 -4.54 -1.83 6.56
CA ALA A 26 -5.58 -0.87 6.88
C ALA A 26 -5.77 0.20 5.80
N VAL A 27 -4.69 0.71 5.21
CA VAL A 27 -4.75 1.66 4.08
C VAL A 27 -5.43 0.97 2.90
N PHE A 28 -4.91 -0.18 2.49
CA PHE A 28 -5.32 -0.86 1.27
C PHE A 28 -6.77 -1.37 1.31
N ASN A 29 -7.19 -1.98 2.42
CA ASN A 29 -8.53 -2.54 2.55
C ASN A 29 -9.63 -1.50 2.81
N ASN A 30 -9.27 -0.24 3.07
CA ASN A 30 -10.24 0.81 3.41
C ASN A 30 -10.03 2.07 2.57
N LEU A 31 -9.45 1.96 1.37
CA LEU A 31 -9.19 3.11 0.47
C LEU A 31 -10.45 3.92 0.17
N ASP A 32 -11.62 3.28 0.14
CA ASP A 32 -12.93 3.88 -0.07
C ASP A 32 -13.48 4.63 1.15
N ALA A 33 -13.04 4.25 2.35
CA ALA A 33 -13.56 4.77 3.61
C ALA A 33 -12.62 5.77 4.30
N ILE A 34 -11.32 5.74 3.99
CA ILE A 34 -10.33 6.60 4.64
C ILE A 34 -10.22 7.97 3.96
N TYR A 35 -9.87 8.98 4.75
CA TYR A 35 -9.56 10.30 4.18
C TYR A 35 -8.27 10.23 3.36
N ILE A 36 -8.30 10.70 2.11
CA ILE A 36 -7.12 10.82 1.26
C ILE A 36 -6.99 12.30 0.87
N PRO A 37 -5.94 13.00 1.32
CA PRO A 37 -5.81 14.42 1.06
C PRO A 37 -5.74 14.71 -0.44
N ASN A 38 -6.44 15.75 -0.89
CA ASN A 38 -6.47 16.21 -2.29
C ASN A 38 -7.02 15.19 -3.31
N ALA A 39 -7.81 14.22 -2.86
CA ALA A 39 -8.43 13.25 -3.75
C ALA A 39 -9.42 13.88 -4.74
N ASN A 40 -9.32 13.49 -6.02
CA ASN A 40 -10.28 13.84 -7.05
C ASN A 40 -11.03 12.59 -7.51
N TYR A 41 -12.28 12.47 -7.04
CA TYR A 41 -13.15 11.35 -7.37
C TYR A 41 -13.95 11.55 -8.67
N ASN A 42 -13.81 12.71 -9.34
CA ASN A 42 -14.57 13.07 -10.54
C ASN A 42 -13.87 12.66 -11.86
N VAL A 43 -12.85 11.80 -11.80
CA VAL A 43 -12.18 11.24 -12.98
C VAL A 43 -12.55 9.76 -13.16
N PRO A 44 -12.52 9.21 -14.39
CA PRO A 44 -13.01 7.85 -14.69
C PRO A 44 -12.40 6.73 -13.82
N PHE A 45 -11.22 6.97 -13.26
CA PHE A 45 -10.49 6.03 -12.42
C PHE A 45 -10.32 6.50 -10.98
N GLY A 46 -11.16 7.46 -10.53
CA GLY A 46 -11.19 8.09 -9.20
C GLY A 46 -9.89 7.99 -8.43
N GLY A 47 -9.15 9.09 -8.27
CA GLY A 47 -7.79 8.96 -7.78
C GLY A 47 -7.21 10.20 -7.14
N VAL A 48 -6.04 9.99 -6.56
CA VAL A 48 -5.22 11.09 -6.06
C VAL A 48 -3.93 11.03 -6.82
N ARG A 49 -3.56 12.14 -7.46
CA ARG A 49 -2.20 12.35 -7.91
C ARG A 49 -1.50 13.20 -6.89
N VAL A 50 -0.58 12.60 -6.14
CA VAL A 50 0.28 13.33 -5.21
C VAL A 50 1.61 13.57 -5.90
N LYS A 51 1.90 14.83 -6.21
CA LYS A 51 3.21 15.23 -6.73
C LYS A 51 4.25 15.06 -5.63
N THR A 52 5.30 14.31 -5.90
CA THR A 52 6.47 14.18 -5.02
C THR A 52 7.73 14.64 -5.75
N SER A 53 8.83 14.83 -5.02
CA SER A 53 10.15 15.14 -5.59
C SER A 53 10.71 14.02 -6.49
N GLU A 54 10.21 12.79 -6.34
CA GLU A 54 10.71 11.60 -7.04
C GLU A 54 9.77 11.08 -8.14
N GLY A 55 8.55 11.62 -8.22
CA GLY A 55 7.51 11.10 -9.10
C GLY A 55 6.10 11.51 -8.67
N ASP A 56 5.12 11.24 -9.52
CA ASP A 56 3.71 11.37 -9.18
C ASP A 56 3.22 10.05 -8.58
N ILE A 57 2.74 10.07 -7.33
CA ILE A 57 2.03 8.91 -6.78
C ILE A 57 0.59 8.97 -7.28
N ASP A 58 0.19 8.01 -8.10
CA ASP A 58 -1.18 7.89 -8.61
C ASP A 58 -1.93 6.81 -7.83
N TYR A 59 -2.70 7.24 -6.83
CA TYR A 59 -3.68 6.38 -6.19
C TYR A 59 -4.85 6.18 -7.16
N ARG A 60 -5.04 4.95 -7.66
CA ARG A 60 -6.14 4.62 -8.56
C ARG A 60 -7.15 3.75 -7.83
N PHE A 61 -8.32 4.29 -7.56
CA PHE A 61 -9.43 3.52 -7.00
C PHE A 61 -10.22 2.93 -8.18
N GLU A 62 -9.61 2.01 -8.94
CA GLU A 62 -10.19 1.42 -10.16
C GLU A 62 -11.46 0.61 -9.87
N GLY A 63 -12.59 1.31 -9.84
CA GLY A 63 -13.81 0.77 -9.24
C GLY A 63 -13.58 0.45 -7.75
N LEU A 64 -14.62 0.45 -6.95
CA LEU A 64 -14.55 0.04 -5.55
C LEU A 64 -14.22 -1.48 -5.38
N LYS A 65 -13.63 -2.14 -6.38
CA LYS A 65 -13.51 -3.60 -6.48
C LYS A 65 -12.08 -4.13 -6.58
N ASN A 66 -11.11 -3.36 -7.09
CA ASN A 66 -9.79 -3.92 -7.42
C ASN A 66 -8.64 -3.47 -6.51
N ASN A 67 -8.85 -2.53 -5.56
CA ASN A 67 -7.88 -2.00 -4.60
C ASN A 67 -6.43 -2.00 -5.13
N ASP A 68 -5.98 -0.98 -5.87
CA ASP A 68 -4.59 -0.87 -6.33
C ASP A 68 -4.00 0.46 -5.85
N ILE A 69 -2.73 0.47 -5.45
CA ILE A 69 -1.97 1.70 -5.28
C ILE A 69 -0.71 1.61 -6.13
N SER A 70 -0.55 2.57 -7.05
CA SER A 70 0.55 2.60 -8.01
C SER A 70 1.37 3.88 -7.87
N VAL A 71 2.69 3.76 -7.97
CA VAL A 71 3.64 4.88 -7.92
C VAL A 71 4.25 5.08 -9.31
N PHE A 72 4.16 6.30 -9.84
CA PHE A 72 4.76 6.67 -11.12
C PHE A 72 5.95 7.60 -10.90
N LYS A 73 7.12 7.24 -11.42
CA LYS A 73 8.31 8.12 -11.39
C LYS A 73 8.54 8.67 -12.78
N LYS A 74 8.57 10.00 -12.92
CA LYS A 74 8.77 10.70 -14.20
C LYS A 74 7.80 10.27 -15.32
N GLY A 75 6.56 9.91 -14.96
CA GLY A 75 5.53 9.45 -15.90
C GLY A 75 5.56 7.94 -16.20
N GLU A 76 6.51 7.20 -15.67
CA GLU A 76 6.62 5.75 -15.84
C GLU A 76 6.17 5.01 -14.58
N LEU A 77 5.48 3.88 -14.75
CA LEU A 77 5.06 3.05 -13.62
C LEU A 77 6.30 2.44 -12.94
N SER A 78 6.51 2.75 -11.67
CA SER A 78 7.69 2.29 -10.91
C SER A 78 7.37 1.06 -10.07
N PHE A 79 6.29 1.07 -9.29
CA PHE A 79 5.85 -0.08 -8.51
C PHE A 79 4.36 0.04 -8.14
N SER A 80 3.71 -1.10 -7.92
CA SER A 80 2.29 -1.20 -7.54
C SER A 80 2.08 -2.19 -6.41
N LEU A 81 1.14 -1.91 -5.52
CA LEU A 81 0.60 -2.86 -4.56
C LEU A 81 -0.77 -3.32 -5.04
N LYS A 82 -0.93 -4.64 -5.21
CA LYS A 82 -2.13 -5.26 -5.81
C LYS A 82 -2.61 -6.43 -4.98
N PRO A 83 -3.91 -6.76 -5.04
CA PRO A 83 -4.42 -7.98 -4.42
C PRO A 83 -3.99 -9.18 -5.25
N GLU A 84 -3.56 -10.23 -4.55
CA GLU A 84 -3.23 -11.54 -5.13
C GLU A 84 -3.96 -12.64 -4.33
N ALA A 85 -4.10 -13.85 -4.87
CA ALA A 85 -4.83 -14.92 -4.20
C ALA A 85 -4.31 -15.19 -2.76
N GLY A 86 -5.07 -14.73 -1.76
CA GLY A 86 -4.74 -14.90 -0.34
C GLY A 86 -3.79 -13.86 0.27
N GLY A 87 -3.50 -12.76 -0.45
CA GLY A 87 -2.51 -11.79 0.00
C GLY A 87 -2.42 -10.50 -0.82
N LEU A 88 -1.24 -9.91 -0.81
CA LEU A 88 -0.90 -8.69 -1.53
C LEU A 88 0.46 -8.84 -2.20
N ASP A 89 0.62 -8.30 -3.39
CA ASP A 89 1.88 -8.26 -4.10
C ASP A 89 2.31 -6.81 -4.32
N LEU A 90 3.51 -6.47 -3.84
CA LEU A 90 4.21 -5.26 -4.23
C LEU A 90 5.12 -5.59 -5.41
N ILE A 91 4.66 -5.25 -6.61
CA ILE A 91 5.38 -5.48 -7.86
C ILE A 91 6.29 -4.30 -8.12
N ASP A 92 7.59 -4.54 -8.24
CA ASP A 92 8.55 -3.55 -8.74
C ASP A 92 8.66 -3.69 -10.25
N PHE A 93 8.41 -2.61 -11.00
CA PHE A 93 8.54 -2.60 -12.45
C PHE A 93 9.92 -2.14 -12.92
N VAL A 94 10.76 -1.63 -11.99
CA VAL A 94 12.14 -1.22 -12.27
C VAL A 94 13.12 -2.37 -12.03
N THR A 95 12.72 -3.36 -11.23
CA THR A 95 13.53 -4.54 -10.91
C THR A 95 12.72 -5.81 -11.16
N PRO A 96 13.35 -6.98 -11.33
CA PRO A 96 12.64 -8.25 -11.56
C PRO A 96 12.01 -8.85 -10.30
N TYR A 97 11.75 -8.04 -9.27
CA TYR A 97 11.30 -8.52 -7.96
C TYR A 97 9.85 -8.15 -7.68
N THR A 98 9.09 -9.13 -7.24
CA THR A 98 7.79 -8.94 -6.58
C THR A 98 7.91 -9.34 -5.13
N TYR A 99 7.42 -8.49 -4.22
CA TYR A 99 7.45 -8.74 -2.78
C TYR A 99 6.05 -9.19 -2.33
N ASN A 100 5.95 -10.44 -1.89
CA ASN A 100 4.68 -11.09 -1.60
C ASN A 100 4.35 -11.01 -0.11
N PHE A 101 3.10 -10.66 0.20
CA PHE A 101 2.56 -10.60 1.54
C PHE A 101 1.36 -11.52 1.65
N ASN A 102 1.16 -12.12 2.83
CA ASN A 102 -0.11 -12.81 3.10
C ASN A 102 -1.22 -11.81 3.45
N SER A 103 -2.45 -12.30 3.60
CA SER A 103 -3.63 -11.50 3.96
C SER A 103 -3.53 -10.72 5.27
N LYS A 104 -2.57 -11.04 6.14
CA LYS A 104 -2.28 -10.31 7.39
C LYS A 104 -1.19 -9.23 7.21
N GLY A 105 -0.68 -9.06 6.00
CA GLY A 105 0.41 -8.15 5.67
C GLY A 105 1.77 -8.63 6.17
N GLU A 106 1.95 -9.92 6.48
CA GLU A 106 3.27 -10.48 6.76
C GLU A 106 4.04 -10.63 5.46
N PHE A 107 5.28 -10.13 5.40
CA PHE A 107 6.15 -10.30 4.24
C PHE A 107 6.70 -11.73 4.19
N ILE A 108 6.23 -12.52 3.23
CA ILE A 108 6.43 -13.98 3.21
C ILE A 108 7.49 -14.44 2.21
N SER A 109 7.65 -13.74 1.09
CA SER A 109 8.58 -14.12 0.03
C SER A 109 8.88 -13.00 -0.95
N VAL A 110 9.96 -13.18 -1.71
CA VAL A 110 10.26 -12.41 -2.91
C VAL A 110 10.19 -13.34 -4.11
N THR A 111 9.46 -12.95 -5.15
CA THR A 111 9.42 -13.66 -6.42
C THR A 111 10.32 -12.94 -7.42
N TYR A 112 11.26 -13.67 -8.02
CA TYR A 112 12.12 -13.18 -9.11
C TYR A 112 11.57 -13.67 -10.46
N SER A 113 11.22 -12.74 -11.35
CA SER A 113 10.42 -13.00 -12.56
C SER A 113 11.18 -12.87 -13.91
N GLU A 114 12.51 -12.76 -13.88
CA GLU A 114 13.36 -12.78 -15.09
C GLU A 114 13.66 -14.20 -15.59
N GLU A 115 13.23 -15.24 -14.86
CA GLU A 115 13.44 -16.63 -15.25
C GLU A 115 12.22 -17.21 -15.95
N THR A 116 12.45 -18.15 -16.87
CA THR A 116 11.38 -18.96 -17.49
C THR A 116 10.54 -19.73 -16.48
N THR A 117 11.01 -19.83 -15.23
CA THR A 117 10.27 -20.34 -14.07
C THR A 117 10.51 -19.39 -12.89
N PRO A 118 9.47 -18.68 -12.38
CA PRO A 118 9.62 -17.77 -11.25
C PRO A 118 10.22 -18.47 -10.02
N LYS A 119 11.18 -17.83 -9.36
CA LYS A 119 11.80 -18.35 -8.12
C LYS A 119 11.29 -17.60 -6.91
N THR A 120 10.81 -18.34 -5.92
CA THR A 120 10.44 -17.81 -4.60
C THR A 120 11.64 -17.84 -3.65
N ILE A 121 12.01 -16.67 -3.14
CA ILE A 121 13.16 -16.41 -2.28
C ILE A 121 12.66 -16.02 -0.88
N LYS A 122 13.36 -16.47 0.17
CA LYS A 122 13.05 -16.04 1.55
C LYS A 122 13.43 -14.56 1.75
N PRO A 123 12.61 -13.78 2.48
CA PRO A 123 12.95 -12.40 2.82
C PRO A 123 14.30 -12.27 3.51
N THR A 124 15.12 -11.33 3.04
CA THR A 124 16.39 -10.93 3.67
C THR A 124 16.24 -9.55 4.32
N LEU A 125 17.21 -9.15 5.15
CA LEU A 125 17.21 -7.81 5.74
C LEU A 125 17.20 -6.71 4.68
N GLN A 126 17.93 -6.89 3.57
CA GLN A 126 17.95 -5.96 2.46
C GLN A 126 16.57 -5.80 1.82
N TYR A 127 15.86 -6.91 1.56
CA TYR A 127 14.51 -6.83 1.02
C TYR A 127 13.52 -6.20 2.00
N ILE A 128 13.68 -6.43 3.31
CA ILE A 128 12.85 -5.76 4.33
C ILE A 128 13.04 -4.24 4.27
N ILE A 129 14.28 -3.76 4.09
CA ILE A 129 14.56 -2.31 3.97
C ILE A 129 13.90 -1.74 2.71
N ILE A 130 14.12 -2.38 1.55
CA ILE A 130 13.54 -1.95 0.27
C ILE A 130 12.01 -1.89 0.34
N VAL A 131 11.38 -2.93 0.89
CA VAL A 131 9.93 -2.99 1.07
C VAL A 131 9.45 -1.83 1.95
N LYS A 132 10.11 -1.55 3.07
CA LYS A 132 9.72 -0.44 3.95
C LYS A 132 9.80 0.91 3.25
N GLU A 133 10.85 1.15 2.48
CA GLU A 133 11.03 2.38 1.70
C GLU A 133 9.91 2.55 0.67
N LYS A 134 9.65 1.51 -0.14
CA LYS A 134 8.60 1.53 -1.17
C LYS A 134 7.20 1.71 -0.56
N LEU A 135 6.88 1.04 0.54
CA LEU A 135 5.59 1.19 1.20
C LEU A 135 5.42 2.59 1.84
N ASN A 136 6.49 3.15 2.42
CA ASN A 136 6.48 4.53 2.92
C ASN A 136 6.30 5.54 1.79
N GLU A 137 6.95 5.33 0.65
CA GLU A 137 6.72 6.15 -0.53
C GLU A 137 5.27 6.04 -1.01
N MET A 138 4.73 4.83 -1.04
CA MET A 138 3.39 4.54 -1.55
C MET A 138 2.25 5.15 -0.73
N TYR A 139 2.27 5.01 0.60
CA TYR A 139 1.16 5.44 1.44
C TYR A 139 1.58 6.32 2.63
N GLY A 140 2.85 6.66 2.78
CA GLY A 140 3.34 7.47 3.89
C GLY A 140 2.64 8.83 3.95
N PHE A 141 2.32 9.43 2.79
CA PHE A 141 1.52 10.65 2.70
C PHE A 141 0.10 10.48 3.27
N ILE A 142 -0.55 9.35 3.00
CA ILE A 142 -1.87 9.03 3.54
C ILE A 142 -1.81 8.92 5.07
N VAL A 143 -0.79 8.21 5.55
CA VAL A 143 -0.57 7.91 6.97
C VAL A 143 -0.22 9.17 7.77
N SER A 144 0.56 10.09 7.20
CA SER A 144 0.97 11.33 7.89
C SER A 144 -0.17 12.34 8.10
N HIS A 145 -1.25 12.25 7.31
CA HIS A 145 -2.42 13.14 7.42
C HIS A 145 -3.57 12.55 8.24
N ARG A 146 -3.31 11.51 9.04
CA ARG A 146 -4.35 10.85 9.84
C ARG A 146 -4.77 11.71 11.02
N GLN A 147 -6.08 11.86 11.18
CA GLN A 147 -6.68 12.56 12.31
C GLN A 147 -7.08 11.57 13.41
N ALA A 148 -6.87 11.96 14.66
CA ALA A 148 -7.36 11.20 15.81
C ALA A 148 -8.90 11.12 15.75
N PRO A 149 -9.50 9.95 16.03
CA PRO A 149 -10.95 9.83 16.13
C PRO A 149 -11.48 10.74 17.23
N LYS A 150 -12.46 11.59 16.89
CA LYS A 150 -13.28 12.25 17.90
C LYS A 150 -14.25 11.21 18.46
N ILE A 151 -13.86 10.55 19.54
CA ILE A 151 -14.77 9.68 20.29
C ILE A 151 -15.62 10.61 21.14
N ASN A 152 -16.82 10.94 20.66
CA ASN A 152 -17.85 11.47 21.55
C ASN A 152 -18.28 10.31 22.45
N LEU A 153 -17.69 10.24 23.64
CA LEU A 153 -18.26 9.51 24.75
C LEU A 153 -19.46 10.36 25.22
N GLN A 154 -20.60 10.21 24.55
CA GLN A 154 -21.90 10.68 25.03
C GLN A 154 -22.66 9.48 25.57
#